data_AF-A0A7C3LWP3-F1
#
_entry.id   AF-A0A7C3LWP3-F1
#
_cell.length_a   1.000
_cell.length_b   1.000
_cell.length_c   1.000
_cell.angle_alpha   90.00
_cell.angle_beta   90.00
_cell.angle_gamma   90.00
#
_symmetry.space_group_name_H-M   'P 1'
#
loop_
_entity.id
_entity.type
_entity.pdbx_description
1 polymer ?
#
loop_
_entity_poly.entity_id
_entity_poly.type
_entity_poly.pdbx_seq_one_letter_code
_entity_poly.pdbx_strand_id
1 'polypeptide(L)'
;MAGGEPRTPVPCRELRSFPCGRRRPLDKAAEHVPEPVAFLVDYRDGLRAVVLILNGYTQSFAFAGLSEDKVQSCEFVLQAGSPYAHFSYLSLNVEEMFLTGRPSYPVERTLLTTGVLAAAMESRYRGHIKLETPHLEVRYTPVAEVPFRPKGPAPTGATLDPWPPRR
;
A
#
# COMPACT_ATOMS: atom_id res chain seq x y z
N MET A 1 4.35 -36.04 -8.43
CA MET A 1 5.47 -35.98 -7.47
C MET A 1 6.61 -35.21 -8.11
N ALA A 2 6.60 -33.88 -7.99
CA ALA A 2 7.73 -33.01 -8.27
C ALA A 2 7.64 -31.88 -7.23
N GLY A 3 8.64 -31.81 -6.35
CA GLY A 3 8.64 -31.01 -5.14
C GLY A 3 8.70 -29.52 -5.44
N GLY A 4 7.72 -28.78 -4.92
CA GLY A 4 7.81 -27.33 -4.79
C GLY A 4 8.67 -27.00 -3.57
N GLU A 5 9.79 -26.34 -3.80
CA GLU A 5 10.68 -25.85 -2.75
C GLU A 5 9.93 -24.86 -1.84
N PRO A 6 10.01 -24.97 -0.51
CA PRO A 6 9.31 -24.07 0.39
C PRO A 6 9.91 -22.67 0.27
N ARG A 7 9.09 -21.69 -0.16
CA ARG A 7 9.48 -20.28 -0.18
C ARG A 7 9.78 -19.84 1.26
N THR A 8 11.05 -19.72 1.60
CA THR A 8 11.49 -19.15 2.86
C THR A 8 11.08 -17.67 2.91
N PRO A 9 10.59 -17.17 4.06
CA PRO A 9 10.35 -15.75 4.22
C PRO A 9 11.70 -15.04 4.13
N VAL A 10 11.84 -14.13 3.16
CA VAL A 10 13.02 -13.29 3.03
C VAL A 10 13.10 -12.44 4.30
N PRO A 11 14.16 -12.55 5.12
CA PRO A 11 14.32 -11.73 6.30
C PRO A 11 14.35 -10.26 5.88
N CYS A 12 13.71 -9.36 6.65
CA CYS A 12 13.74 -7.90 6.43
C CYS A 12 15.15 -7.26 6.41
N ARG A 13 16.21 -8.07 6.45
CA ARG A 13 17.61 -7.63 6.55
C ARG A 13 18.27 -7.34 5.20
N GLU A 14 17.67 -7.73 4.07
CA GLU A 14 18.32 -7.68 2.74
C GLU A 14 17.81 -6.61 1.76
N LEU A 15 16.92 -5.70 2.18
CA LEU A 15 16.60 -4.52 1.36
C LEU A 15 17.78 -3.53 1.43
N ARG A 16 18.69 -3.64 0.46
CA ARG A 16 19.83 -2.74 0.25
C ARG A 16 19.33 -1.31 -0.01
N SER A 17 19.45 -0.48 1.03
CA SER A 17 19.72 0.96 1.04
C SER A 17 19.24 1.79 -0.17
N PHE A 18 17.99 2.25 -0.11
CA PHE A 18 17.73 3.66 -0.43
C PHE A 18 18.27 4.50 0.73
N PRO A 19 18.78 5.73 0.50
CA PRO A 19 19.32 6.58 1.56
C PRO A 19 18.18 7.12 2.43
N CYS A 20 17.57 6.24 3.23
CA CYS A 20 16.82 6.62 4.41
C CYS A 20 17.84 7.26 5.36
N GLY A 21 17.89 8.59 5.37
CA GLY A 21 18.72 9.33 6.32
C GLY A 21 18.43 8.81 7.73
N ARG A 22 19.49 8.44 8.48
CA ARG A 22 19.49 7.89 9.86
C ARG A 22 18.18 7.24 10.30
N ARG A 23 18.14 5.91 10.44
CA ARG A 23 17.04 5.18 11.12
C ARG A 23 16.64 5.91 12.42
N ARG A 24 15.52 6.63 12.38
CA ARG A 24 14.93 7.27 13.56
C ARG A 24 13.95 6.27 14.18
N PRO A 25 13.93 6.13 15.51
CA PRO A 25 12.95 5.30 16.20
C PRO A 25 11.51 5.83 16.01
N LEU A 26 10.57 4.97 15.60
CA LEU A 26 9.18 5.36 15.30
C LEU A 26 8.45 5.97 16.50
N ASP A 27 8.79 5.56 17.72
CA ASP A 27 8.32 6.11 19.00
C ASP A 27 8.62 7.60 19.15
N LYS A 28 9.63 8.13 18.44
CA LYS A 28 9.98 9.55 18.42
C LYS A 28 9.48 10.29 17.17
N ALA A 29 8.70 9.63 16.30
CA ALA A 29 8.24 10.25 15.07
C ALA A 29 7.38 11.50 15.34
N ALA A 30 6.55 11.47 16.38
CA ALA A 30 5.71 12.60 16.76
C ALA A 30 6.50 13.85 17.19
N GLU A 31 7.74 13.69 17.69
CA GLU A 31 8.61 14.81 18.08
C GLU A 31 9.26 15.49 16.86
N HIS A 32 9.31 14.80 15.73
CA HIS A 32 10.04 15.23 14.53
C HIS A 32 9.13 15.60 13.36
N VAL A 33 7.85 15.25 13.44
CA VAL A 33 6.86 15.54 12.40
C VAL A 33 5.97 16.68 12.90
N PRO A 34 5.90 17.82 12.20
CA PRO A 34 5.07 18.96 12.62
C PRO A 34 3.58 18.62 12.74
N GLU A 35 3.06 17.77 11.85
CA GLU A 35 1.65 17.37 11.80
C GLU A 35 1.52 15.87 11.50
N PRO A 36 1.79 14.98 12.48
CA PRO A 36 1.66 13.56 12.29
C PRO A 36 0.18 13.17 12.23
N VAL A 37 -0.20 12.33 11.26
CA VAL A 37 -1.57 11.83 11.13
C VAL A 37 -1.60 10.33 11.32
N ALA A 38 -2.54 9.87 12.14
CA ALA A 38 -2.85 8.46 12.32
C ALA A 38 -4.34 8.21 12.09
N PHE A 39 -4.67 7.26 11.23
CA PHE A 39 -6.02 6.70 11.12
C PHE A 39 -6.06 5.36 11.83
N LEU A 40 -6.91 5.23 12.84
CA LEU A 40 -7.15 3.98 13.57
C LEU A 40 -8.38 3.30 12.98
N VAL A 41 -8.25 2.03 12.59
CA VAL A 41 -9.32 1.27 11.96
C VAL A 41 -9.50 -0.05 12.68
N ASP A 42 -10.70 -0.26 13.22
CA ASP A 42 -11.14 -1.54 13.78
C ASP A 42 -11.98 -2.27 12.72
N TYR A 43 -11.51 -3.43 12.26
CA TYR A 43 -12.25 -4.28 11.34
C TYR A 43 -13.17 -5.22 12.11
N ARG A 44 -14.28 -5.61 11.46
CA ARG A 44 -15.31 -6.48 12.07
C ARG A 44 -14.83 -7.90 12.36
N ASP A 45 -13.78 -8.35 11.69
CA ASP A 45 -13.14 -9.65 11.91
C ASP A 45 -12.11 -9.61 13.06
N GLY A 46 -11.96 -8.46 13.73
CA GLY A 46 -11.02 -8.26 14.83
C GLY A 46 -9.64 -7.77 14.40
N LEU A 47 -9.37 -7.63 13.09
CA LEU A 47 -8.16 -6.98 12.62
C LEU A 47 -8.15 -5.51 13.08
N ARG A 48 -7.01 -5.05 13.59
CA ARG A 48 -6.78 -3.65 13.92
C ARG A 48 -5.69 -3.12 13.01
N ALA A 49 -5.95 -2.00 12.34
CA ALA A 49 -4.99 -1.36 11.46
C ALA A 49 -4.76 0.08 11.85
N VAL A 50 -3.55 0.55 11.55
CA VAL A 50 -3.17 1.95 11.69
C VAL A 50 -2.53 2.40 10.38
N VAL A 51 -3.02 3.50 9.83
CA VAL A 51 -2.37 4.19 8.71
C VAL A 51 -1.66 5.41 9.26
N LEU A 52 -0.35 5.48 9.06
CA LEU A 52 0.48 6.59 9.50
C LEU A 52 0.91 7.45 8.30
N ILE A 53 0.69 8.76 8.40
CA ILE A 53 1.22 9.74 7.46
C ILE A 53 2.21 10.60 8.22
N LEU A 54 3.49 10.38 7.95
CA LEU A 54 4.63 10.97 8.68
C LEU A 54 5.50 11.79 7.73
N ASN A 55 4.88 12.83 7.14
CA ASN A 55 5.55 13.69 6.17
C ASN A 55 6.83 14.31 6.77
N GLY A 56 7.93 14.25 6.02
CA GLY A 56 9.24 14.74 6.46
C GLY A 56 10.04 13.76 7.34
N TYR A 57 9.42 12.68 7.83
CA TYR A 57 10.11 11.63 8.59
C TYR A 57 10.57 10.47 7.69
N THR A 58 9.70 10.06 6.77
CA THR A 58 9.98 9.03 5.77
C THR A 58 9.41 9.45 4.43
N GLN A 59 10.08 9.05 3.35
CA GLN A 59 9.56 9.13 1.98
C GLN A 59 9.17 7.75 1.42
N SER A 60 9.45 6.68 2.18
CA SER A 60 9.09 5.31 1.82
C SER A 60 7.64 5.02 2.16
N PHE A 61 7.02 4.22 1.31
CA PHE A 61 5.74 3.58 1.58
C PHE A 61 6.03 2.18 2.09
N ALA A 62 5.45 1.79 3.22
CA ALA A 62 5.68 0.47 3.79
C ALA A 62 4.44 -0.07 4.48
N PHE A 63 4.38 -1.39 4.60
CA PHE A 63 3.36 -2.11 5.35
C PHE A 63 4.05 -3.03 6.35
N ALA A 64 3.46 -3.15 7.53
CA ALA A 64 3.78 -4.20 8.48
C ALA A 64 2.48 -4.71 9.10
N GLY A 65 2.39 -6.03 9.30
CA GLY A 65 1.24 -6.69 9.90
C GLY A 65 1.68 -7.90 10.71
N LEU A 66 0.88 -8.25 11.72
CA LEU A 66 1.05 -9.46 12.51
C LEU A 66 -0.02 -10.46 12.08
N SER A 67 0.40 -11.64 11.64
CA SER A 67 -0.49 -12.74 11.28
C SER A 67 0.12 -14.05 11.78
N GLU A 68 -0.67 -14.89 12.46
CA GLU A 68 -0.20 -16.18 13.02
C GLU A 68 1.11 -16.04 13.82
N ASP A 69 1.18 -15.01 14.68
CA ASP A 69 2.37 -14.64 15.47
C ASP A 69 3.64 -14.33 14.65
N LYS A 70 3.50 -14.10 13.35
CA LYS A 70 4.58 -13.73 12.45
C LYS A 70 4.39 -12.31 11.94
N VAL A 71 5.44 -11.51 12.09
CA VAL A 71 5.50 -10.19 11.48
C VAL A 71 5.78 -10.35 9.98
N GLN A 72 4.84 -9.87 9.17
CA GLN A 72 5.04 -9.68 7.74
C GLN A 72 5.25 -8.19 7.50
N SER A 73 6.21 -7.85 6.64
CA SER A 73 6.40 -6.47 6.22
C SER A 73 6.92 -6.39 4.80
N CYS A 74 6.62 -5.28 4.14
CA CYS A 74 7.17 -4.96 2.83
C CYS A 74 7.30 -3.45 2.67
N GLU A 75 8.24 -3.06 1.82
CA GLU A 75 8.35 -1.70 1.31
C GLU A 75 7.77 -1.66 -0.11
N PHE A 76 7.07 -0.59 -0.44
CA PHE A 76 6.63 -0.30 -1.80
C PHE A 76 7.61 0.68 -2.44
N VAL A 77 8.45 0.17 -3.33
CA VAL A 77 9.42 0.99 -4.06
C VAL A 77 8.71 1.66 -5.23
N LEU A 78 8.50 2.97 -5.12
CA LEU A 78 7.90 3.77 -6.18
C LEU A 78 8.98 4.46 -7.01
N GLN A 79 8.71 4.64 -8.30
CA GLN A 79 9.55 5.49 -9.14
C GLN A 79 9.49 6.93 -8.64
N ALA A 80 10.65 7.49 -8.32
CA ALA A 80 10.79 8.90 -8.01
C ALA A 80 10.83 9.72 -9.31
N GLY A 81 9.92 10.68 -9.43
CA GLY A 81 9.86 11.59 -10.57
C GLY A 81 9.20 11.01 -11.84
N SER A 82 9.02 11.90 -12.82
CA SER A 82 8.45 11.58 -14.12
C SER A 82 9.22 10.44 -14.82
N PRO A 83 8.54 9.48 -15.49
CA PRO A 83 7.12 9.47 -15.86
C PRO A 83 6.15 8.79 -14.88
N TYR A 84 6.58 8.38 -13.68
CA TYR A 84 5.72 7.67 -12.72
C TYR A 84 5.06 6.40 -13.29
N ALA A 85 5.85 5.47 -13.82
CA ALA A 85 5.37 4.27 -14.54
C ALA A 85 4.48 3.32 -13.71
N HIS A 86 4.38 3.52 -12.39
CA HIS A 86 3.37 2.82 -11.59
C HIS A 86 1.93 3.11 -12.07
N PHE A 87 1.68 4.29 -12.66
CA PHE A 87 0.40 4.58 -13.32
C PHE A 87 0.21 3.81 -14.63
N SER A 88 1.27 3.38 -15.31
CA SER A 88 1.14 2.56 -16.52
C SER A 88 0.48 1.22 -16.23
N TYR A 89 0.79 0.59 -15.09
CA TYR A 89 0.10 -0.63 -14.68
C TYR A 89 -1.39 -0.39 -14.38
N LEU A 90 -1.73 0.76 -13.79
CA LEU A 90 -3.15 1.13 -13.61
C LEU A 90 -3.85 1.25 -14.97
N SER A 91 -3.25 1.98 -15.92
CA SER A 91 -3.79 2.15 -17.27
C SER A 91 -3.98 0.82 -18.00
N LEU A 92 -3.02 -0.10 -17.90
CA LEU A 92 -3.13 -1.43 -18.52
C LEU A 92 -4.28 -2.26 -17.92
N ASN A 93 -4.49 -2.20 -16.61
CA ASN A 93 -5.66 -2.88 -16.02
C ASN A 93 -6.98 -2.20 -16.43
N VAL A 94 -7.01 -0.88 -16.60
CA VAL A 94 -8.19 -0.19 -17.14
C VAL A 94 -8.49 -0.62 -18.58
N GLU A 95 -7.46 -0.71 -19.42
CA GLU A 95 -7.58 -1.22 -20.79
C GLU A 95 -8.11 -2.65 -20.82
N GLU A 96 -7.56 -3.54 -19.98
CA GLU A 96 -8.03 -4.93 -19.84
C GLU A 96 -9.52 -5.01 -19.50
N MET A 97 -9.99 -4.14 -18.60
CA MET A 97 -11.39 -4.07 -18.25
C MET A 97 -12.26 -3.68 -19.46
N PHE A 98 -11.82 -2.74 -20.29
CA PHE A 98 -12.56 -2.36 -21.50
C PHE A 98 -12.58 -3.47 -22.55
N LEU A 99 -11.45 -4.15 -22.76
CA LEU A 99 -11.34 -5.23 -23.75
C LEU A 99 -12.16 -6.46 -23.35
N THR A 100 -12.19 -6.80 -22.07
CA THR A 100 -12.85 -8.02 -21.57
C THR A 100 -14.27 -7.79 -21.07
N GLY A 101 -14.65 -6.54 -20.79
CA GLY A 101 -15.90 -6.18 -20.10
C GLY A 101 -15.94 -6.63 -18.63
N ARG A 102 -14.80 -7.03 -18.04
CA ARG A 102 -14.71 -7.56 -16.68
C ARG A 102 -13.79 -6.69 -15.82
N PRO A 103 -14.20 -6.27 -14.60
CA PRO A 103 -13.33 -5.51 -13.71
C PRO A 103 -12.05 -6.28 -13.33
N SER A 104 -10.88 -5.64 -13.45
CA SER A 104 -9.60 -6.24 -13.01
C SER A 104 -9.47 -6.33 -11.49
N TYR A 105 -10.29 -5.57 -10.76
CA TYR A 105 -10.40 -5.61 -9.31
C TYR A 105 -11.87 -5.60 -8.88
N PRO A 106 -12.22 -6.25 -7.77
CA PRO A 106 -13.56 -6.17 -7.20
C PRO A 106 -13.89 -4.73 -6.78
N VAL A 107 -15.07 -4.24 -7.12
CA VAL A 107 -15.51 -2.86 -6.86
C VAL A 107 -15.61 -2.55 -5.37
N GLU A 108 -15.83 -3.58 -4.56
CA GLU A 108 -15.87 -3.54 -3.10
C GLU A 108 -14.58 -2.97 -2.53
N ARG A 109 -13.43 -3.17 -3.20
CA ARG A 109 -12.16 -2.55 -2.79
C ARG A 109 -12.28 -1.02 -2.77
N THR A 110 -12.82 -0.45 -3.84
CA THR A 110 -13.01 1.01 -3.96
C THR A 110 -13.99 1.53 -2.93
N LEU A 111 -15.10 0.81 -2.71
CA LEU A 111 -16.08 1.15 -1.69
C LEU A 111 -15.44 1.16 -0.29
N LEU A 112 -14.71 0.10 0.08
CA LEU A 112 -14.08 -0.02 1.38
C LEU A 112 -13.00 1.04 1.60
N THR A 113 -12.08 1.24 0.65
CA THR A 113 -11.00 2.23 0.82
C THR A 113 -11.54 3.65 0.90
N THR A 114 -12.51 3.98 0.06
CA THR A 114 -13.12 5.32 0.03
C THR A 114 -13.99 5.55 1.27
N GLY A 115 -14.79 4.55 1.67
CA GLY A 115 -15.66 4.62 2.83
C GLY A 115 -14.88 4.75 4.14
N VAL A 116 -13.81 3.97 4.32
CA VAL A 116 -12.94 4.08 5.50
C VAL A 116 -12.29 5.45 5.57
N LEU A 117 -11.77 5.97 4.45
CA LEU A 117 -11.18 7.31 4.41
C LEU A 117 -12.22 8.39 4.70
N ALA A 118 -13.41 8.31 4.13
CA ALA A 118 -14.50 9.25 4.38
C ALA A 118 -14.90 9.26 5.86
N ALA A 119 -15.05 8.08 6.48
CA ALA A 119 -15.33 7.95 7.90
C ALA A 119 -14.19 8.53 8.77
N ALA A 120 -12.92 8.33 8.39
CA ALA A 120 -11.79 8.91 9.10
C ALA A 120 -11.77 10.45 9.00
N MET A 121 -12.10 11.01 7.84
CA MET A 121 -12.23 12.47 7.67
C MET A 121 -13.38 13.04 8.50
N GLU A 122 -14.53 12.38 8.50
CA GLU A 122 -15.69 12.79 9.31
C GLU A 122 -15.41 12.68 10.80
N SER A 123 -14.73 11.62 11.23
CA SER A 123 -14.27 11.44 12.61
C SER A 123 -13.40 12.61 13.05
N ARG A 124 -12.40 12.99 12.24
CA ARG A 124 -11.55 14.15 12.50
C ARG A 124 -12.37 15.45 12.60
N TYR A 125 -13.29 15.68 11.66
CA TYR A 125 -14.16 16.85 11.67
C TYR A 125 -15.01 16.95 12.95
N ARG A 126 -15.51 15.81 13.46
CA ARG A 126 -16.30 15.71 14.70
C ARG A 126 -15.48 15.65 15.99
N GLY A 127 -14.17 15.97 15.94
CA GLY A 127 -13.32 15.97 17.13
C GLY A 127 -12.76 14.59 17.49
N HIS A 128 -12.41 13.78 16.49
CA HIS A 128 -11.73 12.48 16.63
C HIS A 128 -12.56 11.39 17.32
N ILE A 129 -13.88 11.42 17.15
CA ILE A 129 -14.76 10.40 17.73
C ILE A 129 -14.74 9.11 16.91
N LYS A 130 -14.93 7.96 17.57
CA LYS A 130 -15.15 6.70 16.86
C LYS A 130 -16.47 6.76 16.09
N LEU A 131 -16.44 6.37 14.81
CA LEU A 131 -17.62 6.28 13.96
C LEU A 131 -17.85 4.83 13.56
N GLU A 132 -19.06 4.34 13.83
CA GLU A 132 -19.51 3.05 13.33
C GLU A 132 -19.88 3.17 11.85
N THR A 133 -19.52 2.16 11.06
CA THR A 133 -19.69 2.15 9.60
C THR A 133 -20.50 0.94 9.13
N PRO A 134 -21.78 0.77 9.56
CA PRO A 134 -22.60 -0.39 9.18
C PRO A 134 -22.81 -0.51 7.68
N HIS A 135 -22.78 0.61 6.94
CA HIS A 135 -22.87 0.64 5.47
C HIS A 135 -21.63 0.06 4.77
N LEU A 136 -20.53 -0.17 5.50
CA LEU A 136 -19.32 -0.84 4.99
C LEU A 136 -19.28 -2.33 5.38
N GLU A 137 -20.41 -2.91 5.82
CA GLU A 137 -20.54 -4.36 6.05
C GLU A 137 -20.61 -5.11 4.72
N VAL A 138 -19.48 -5.14 4.00
CA VAL A 138 -19.32 -5.77 2.70
C VAL A 138 -18.15 -6.75 2.76
N ARG A 139 -18.34 -7.94 2.19
CA ARG A 139 -17.26 -8.94 2.08
C ARG A 139 -16.41 -8.59 0.86
N TYR A 140 -15.10 -8.52 1.07
CA TYR A 140 -14.13 -8.33 0.00
C TYR A 140 -13.33 -9.61 -0.21
N THR A 141 -13.41 -10.16 -1.42
CA THR A 141 -12.58 -11.29 -1.84
C THR A 141 -11.61 -10.78 -2.90
N PRO A 142 -10.29 -10.74 -2.63
CA PRO A 142 -9.32 -10.30 -3.62
C PRO A 142 -9.26 -11.27 -4.81
N VAL A 143 -8.87 -10.75 -5.98
CA VAL A 143 -8.57 -11.59 -7.15
C VAL A 143 -7.32 -12.42 -6.88
N ALA A 144 -7.31 -13.68 -7.35
CA ALA A 144 -6.16 -14.57 -7.21
C ALA A 144 -4.92 -14.01 -7.94
N GLU A 145 -5.13 -13.44 -9.12
CA GLU A 145 -4.09 -12.80 -9.92
C GLU A 145 -4.58 -11.48 -10.50
N VAL A 146 -3.73 -10.46 -10.38
CA VAL A 146 -3.91 -9.18 -11.08
C VAL A 146 -3.23 -9.31 -12.45
N PRO A 147 -3.92 -9.01 -13.56
CA PRO A 147 -3.37 -9.15 -14.92
C PRO A 147 -2.05 -8.39 -15.11
N PHE A 148 -2.06 -7.09 -14.80
CA PHE A 148 -0.90 -6.22 -15.01
C PHE A 148 -0.41 -5.67 -13.68
N ARG A 149 0.74 -6.17 -13.21
CA ARG A 149 1.41 -5.65 -12.01
C ARG A 149 2.93 -5.82 -12.06
N PRO A 150 3.68 -5.01 -11.31
CA PRO A 150 5.09 -5.29 -11.06
C PRO A 150 5.27 -6.67 -10.43
N LYS A 151 6.24 -7.45 -10.92
CA LYS A 151 6.62 -8.76 -10.35
C LYS A 151 7.99 -8.73 -9.67
N GLY A 152 8.80 -7.70 -9.94
CA GLY A 152 10.12 -7.53 -9.36
C GLY A 152 10.10 -6.79 -8.01
N PRO A 153 11.18 -6.88 -7.23
CA PRO A 153 11.31 -6.20 -5.94
C PRO A 153 11.51 -4.67 -6.08
N ALA A 154 11.87 -4.19 -7.27
CA ALA A 154 12.07 -2.79 -7.60
C ALA A 154 11.74 -2.52 -9.08
N PRO A 155 11.54 -1.25 -9.48
CA PRO A 155 11.38 -0.89 -10.89
C PRO A 155 12.60 -1.25 -11.73
N THR A 156 12.40 -1.72 -12.96
CA THR A 156 13.46 -2.11 -13.90
C THR A 156 13.09 -1.73 -15.34
N GLY A 157 14.08 -1.80 -16.24
CA GLY A 157 13.87 -1.58 -17.68
C GLY A 157 13.44 -0.15 -18.00
N ALA A 158 12.52 0.00 -18.95
CA ALA A 158 12.04 1.28 -19.47
C ALA A 158 11.47 2.24 -18.40
N THR A 159 11.08 1.71 -17.24
CA THR A 159 10.66 2.54 -16.10
C THR A 159 11.79 3.41 -15.55
N LEU A 160 13.05 2.99 -15.69
CA LEU A 160 14.21 3.75 -15.20
C LEU A 160 14.76 4.73 -16.24
N ASP A 161 14.29 4.65 -17.48
CA ASP A 161 14.77 5.51 -18.55
C ASP A 161 14.26 6.96 -18.35
N PRO A 162 15.11 7.96 -18.64
CA PRO A 162 14.72 9.35 -18.49
C PRO A 162 13.58 9.70 -19.46
N TRP A 163 12.59 10.45 -18.96
CA TRP A 163 11.54 11.04 -19.78
C TRP A 163 11.69 12.57 -19.82
N PRO A 164 11.66 13.21 -21.02
CA PRO A 164 11.49 12.60 -22.34
C PRO A 164 12.71 11.79 -22.79
N PRO A 165 12.55 10.81 -23.70
CA PRO A 165 13.66 10.03 -24.23
C PRO A 165 14.67 10.96 -24.90
N ARG A 166 15.96 10.68 -24.74
CA ARG A 166 17.00 11.39 -25.49
C ARG A 166 16.77 11.12 -26.98
N ARG A 167 16.61 12.19 -27.77
CA ARG A 167 16.47 12.12 -29.23
C ARG A 167 17.74 11.55 -29.87
#